data_AF-A0A8T6Y8C7-F1
#
_entry.id   AF-A0A8T6Y8C7-F1
#
_cell.length_a   1.000
_cell.length_b   1.000
_cell.length_c   1.000
_cell.angle_alpha   90.00
_cell.angle_beta   90.00
_cell.angle_gamma   90.00
#
_symmetry.space_group_name_H-M   'P 1'
#
loop_
_entity.id
_entity.type
_entity.pdbx_description
1 polymer ?
#
loop_
_entity_poly.entity_id
_entity_poly.type
_entity_poly.pdbx_seq_one_letter_code
_entity_poly.pdbx_strand_id
1 'polypeptide(L)'
;MRTIVIFALLLILVAAVSGFIKIKDGKPGIGSFSVENIPDNYRIVAGDISKILDMMMGKISKPPPNYELHVTETRYLKECIEITIDKKEPCLFVNLEIFNNHSERVDFEMAGKTIVTNDGKQIERYGGLFNTKQLNGECDSSVYFKLFPNARTNTGLCFPTVGKSDDPVMYIKMIANGNQKEHSFDLKPLIP
;
A
#
# COMPACT_ATOMS: atom_id res chain seq x y z
N MET A 1 -16.32 -4.11 22.09
CA MET A 1 -17.31 -3.88 21.01
C MET A 1 -18.69 -3.47 21.52
N ARG A 2 -19.36 -4.25 22.38
CA ARG A 2 -20.73 -3.92 22.86
C ARG A 2 -20.84 -2.55 23.55
N THR A 3 -19.84 -2.15 24.34
CA THR A 3 -19.82 -0.86 25.07
C THR A 3 -19.73 0.37 24.16
N ILE A 4 -19.03 0.26 23.03
CA ILE A 4 -18.85 1.36 22.07
C ILE A 4 -20.15 1.60 21.29
N VAL A 5 -20.85 0.51 20.92
CA VAL A 5 -22.17 0.58 20.24
C VAL A 5 -23.22 1.24 21.14
N ILE A 6 -23.20 0.91 22.43
CA ILE A 6 -24.10 1.52 23.42
C ILE A 6 -23.82 3.03 23.56
N PHE A 7 -22.55 3.43 23.59
CA PHE A 7 -22.17 4.85 23.67
C PHE A 7 -22.58 5.64 22.41
N ALA A 8 -22.41 5.06 21.23
CA ALA A 8 -22.82 5.67 19.97
C ALA A 8 -24.34 5.87 19.90
N LEU A 9 -25.13 4.87 20.33
CA LEU A 9 -26.59 4.96 20.42
C LEU A 9 -27.04 6.04 21.42
N LEU A 10 -26.37 6.14 22.57
CA LEU A 10 -26.63 7.17 23.58
C LEU A 10 -26.35 8.58 23.04
N LEU A 11 -25.24 8.77 22.31
CA LEU A 11 -24.92 10.08 21.70
C LEU A 11 -25.95 10.49 20.63
N ILE A 12 -26.42 9.53 19.82
CA ILE A 12 -27.49 9.76 18.84
C ILE A 12 -28.80 10.12 19.55
N LEU A 13 -29.13 9.44 20.66
CA LEU A 13 -30.33 9.74 21.45
C LEU A 13 -30.25 11.16 22.06
N VAL A 14 -29.10 11.54 22.61
CA VAL A 14 -28.89 12.88 23.19
C VAL A 14 -28.99 13.96 22.11
N ALA A 15 -28.48 13.71 20.90
CA ALA A 15 -28.64 14.60 19.75
C ALA A 15 -30.10 14.69 19.26
N ALA A 16 -30.87 13.60 19.35
CA ALA A 16 -32.29 13.62 18.98
C ALA A 16 -33.15 14.43 19.97
N VAL A 17 -32.91 14.27 21.28
CA VAL A 17 -33.72 14.91 22.35
C VAL A 17 -33.40 16.41 22.48
N SER A 18 -32.18 16.83 22.15
CA SER A 18 -31.76 18.25 22.18
C SER A 18 -32.27 19.09 21.01
N GLY A 19 -33.08 18.51 20.11
CA GLY A 19 -33.64 19.23 18.95
C GLY A 19 -32.65 19.43 17.79
N PHE A 20 -31.50 18.75 17.81
CA PHE A 20 -30.48 18.79 16.75
C PHE A 20 -30.92 18.08 15.46
N ILE A 21 -31.89 17.16 15.55
CA ILE A 21 -32.42 16.40 14.41
C ILE A 21 -33.86 16.86 14.15
N LYS A 22 -34.08 17.67 13.11
CA LYS A 22 -35.43 17.96 12.62
C LYS A 22 -35.78 16.95 11.52
N ILE A 23 -36.82 16.16 11.76
CA ILE A 23 -37.41 15.30 10.74
C ILE A 23 -38.36 16.17 9.93
N LYS A 24 -38.01 16.42 8.67
CA LYS A 24 -38.90 17.04 7.69
C LYS A 24 -39.23 15.99 6.64
N ASP A 25 -40.52 15.75 6.41
CA ASP A 25 -41.04 14.84 5.39
C ASP A 25 -40.54 13.38 5.48
N GLY A 26 -40.46 12.84 6.72
CA GLY A 26 -40.16 11.42 6.96
C GLY A 26 -38.73 10.98 6.61
N LYS A 27 -37.84 11.92 6.27
CA LYS A 27 -36.40 11.66 6.08
C LYS A 27 -35.60 12.41 7.15
N PRO A 28 -34.69 11.73 7.87
CA PRO A 28 -33.77 12.43 8.77
C PRO A 28 -32.83 13.29 7.92
N GLY A 29 -32.91 14.61 8.10
CA GLY A 29 -32.03 15.59 7.46
C GLY A 29 -31.27 16.37 8.52
N ILE A 30 -29.96 16.51 8.34
CA ILE A 30 -29.14 17.45 9.12
C ILE A 30 -29.45 18.83 8.55
N GLY A 31 -30.11 19.70 9.33
CA GLY A 31 -30.34 21.09 8.93
C GLY A 31 -29.02 21.79 8.65
N SER A 32 -29.00 22.69 7.67
CA SER A 32 -27.82 23.49 7.30
C SER A 32 -27.33 24.31 8.49
N PHE A 33 -26.32 23.82 9.19
CA PHE A 33 -25.56 24.61 10.16
C PHE A 33 -24.48 25.40 9.42
N SER A 34 -24.49 26.72 9.49
CA SER A 34 -23.25 27.49 9.33
C SER A 34 -22.28 27.04 10.42
N VAL A 35 -21.10 26.61 10.00
CA VAL A 35 -20.02 26.04 10.83
C VAL A 35 -19.42 27.07 11.81
N GLU A 36 -19.90 28.31 11.80
CA GLU A 36 -19.27 29.43 12.52
C GLU A 36 -19.48 29.43 14.05
N ASN A 37 -20.42 28.66 14.60
CA ASN A 37 -20.71 28.67 16.05
C ASN A 37 -20.43 27.34 16.76
N ILE A 38 -19.57 26.50 16.20
CA ILE A 38 -19.12 25.27 16.88
C ILE A 38 -17.84 25.60 17.68
N PRO A 39 -17.86 25.51 19.03
CA PRO A 39 -16.65 25.67 19.84
C PRO A 39 -15.55 24.73 19.34
N ASP A 40 -14.30 25.18 19.28
CA ASP A 40 -13.19 24.47 18.60
C ASP A 40 -13.04 22.99 18.99
N ASN A 41 -13.42 22.62 20.22
CA ASN A 41 -13.41 21.24 20.71
C ASN A 41 -14.35 20.28 19.95
N TYR A 42 -15.39 20.79 19.27
CA TYR A 42 -16.36 19.99 18.50
C TYR A 42 -16.05 19.92 17.00
N ARG A 43 -15.17 20.78 16.47
CA ARG A 43 -14.75 20.71 15.04
C ARG A 43 -13.98 19.43 14.73
N ILE A 44 -13.14 18.99 15.65
CA ILE A 44 -12.34 17.76 15.52
C ILE A 44 -13.26 16.53 15.48
N VAL A 45 -14.24 16.50 16.38
CA VAL A 45 -15.20 15.39 16.50
C VAL A 45 -16.16 15.32 15.31
N ALA A 46 -16.62 16.47 14.79
CA ALA A 46 -17.48 16.51 13.62
C ALA A 46 -16.78 16.01 12.33
N GLY A 47 -15.49 16.31 12.16
CA GLY A 47 -14.69 15.81 11.04
C GLY A 47 -14.53 14.29 11.06
N ASP A 48 -14.29 13.72 12.25
CA ASP A 48 -14.15 12.27 12.42
C ASP A 48 -15.49 11.54 12.26
N ILE A 49 -16.59 12.10 12.76
CA ILE A 49 -17.94 11.55 12.55
C ILE A 49 -18.33 11.57 11.07
N SER A 50 -18.01 12.65 10.34
CA SER A 50 -18.27 12.73 8.89
C SER A 50 -17.53 11.63 8.11
N LYS A 51 -16.24 11.41 8.41
CA LYS A 51 -15.45 10.34 7.77
C LYS A 51 -16.01 8.95 8.07
N ILE A 52 -16.46 8.72 9.31
CA ILE A 52 -17.08 7.46 9.72
C ILE A 52 -18.42 7.26 8.99
N LEU A 53 -19.23 8.31 8.86
CA LEU A 53 -20.51 8.27 8.16
C LEU A 53 -20.33 8.04 6.65
N ASP A 54 -19.32 8.66 6.04
CA ASP A 54 -18.98 8.46 4.63
C ASP A 54 -18.39 7.07 4.36
N MET A 55 -17.65 6.49 5.33
CA MET A 55 -17.25 5.08 5.29
C MET A 55 -18.45 4.13 5.41
N MET A 56 -19.43 4.44 6.28
CA MET A 56 -20.67 3.65 6.40
C MET A 56 -21.57 3.76 5.16
N MET A 57 -21.58 4.93 4.50
CA MET A 57 -22.32 5.16 3.25
C MET A 57 -21.58 4.69 2.00
N GLY A 58 -20.41 4.04 2.14
CA GLY A 58 -19.64 3.50 1.01
C GLY A 58 -19.06 4.56 0.08
N LYS A 59 -18.97 5.82 0.53
CA LYS A 59 -18.47 6.96 -0.27
C LYS A 59 -16.96 7.16 -0.15
N ILE A 60 -16.32 6.56 0.86
CA ILE A 60 -14.87 6.58 1.07
C ILE A 60 -14.34 5.14 1.04
N SER A 61 -13.30 4.90 0.25
CA SER A 61 -12.58 3.63 0.25
C SER A 61 -12.05 3.36 1.67
N LYS A 62 -12.19 2.12 2.17
CA LYS A 62 -11.59 1.72 3.44
C LYS A 62 -10.12 2.17 3.46
N PRO A 63 -9.60 2.69 4.59
CA PRO A 63 -8.20 3.07 4.68
C PRO A 63 -7.30 1.89 4.25
N PRO A 64 -6.14 2.17 3.63
CA PRO A 64 -5.24 1.11 3.19
C PRO A 64 -4.87 0.22 4.38
N PRO A 65 -4.82 -1.11 4.19
CA PRO A 65 -4.41 -2.01 5.26
C PRO A 65 -2.97 -1.68 5.69
N ASN A 66 -2.68 -1.89 6.96
CA ASN A 66 -1.32 -1.75 7.47
C ASN A 66 -0.49 -2.96 7.00
N TYR A 67 0.71 -2.69 6.49
CA TYR A 67 1.71 -3.70 6.20
C TYR A 67 3.08 -3.05 6.17
N GLU A 68 4.11 -3.89 6.25
CA GLU A 68 5.50 -3.50 6.12
C GLU A 68 6.10 -4.13 4.87
N LEU A 69 7.02 -3.39 4.24
CA LEU A 69 7.77 -3.79 3.06
C LEU A 69 9.23 -3.40 3.29
N HIS A 70 10.12 -4.38 3.23
CA HIS A 70 11.55 -4.18 3.49
C HIS A 70 12.40 -4.83 2.41
N VAL A 71 13.51 -4.17 2.05
CA VAL A 71 14.58 -4.82 1.29
C VAL A 71 15.44 -5.59 2.29
N THR A 72 15.49 -6.91 2.18
CA THR A 72 16.26 -7.75 3.11
C THR A 72 17.61 -8.17 2.55
N GLU A 73 17.75 -8.18 1.23
CA GLU A 73 18.98 -8.60 0.56
C GLU A 73 19.09 -7.96 -0.82
N THR A 74 20.30 -7.57 -1.21
CA THR A 74 20.66 -7.25 -2.59
C THR A 74 21.97 -7.93 -2.98
N ARG A 75 22.03 -8.56 -4.15
CA ARG A 75 23.25 -9.20 -4.67
C ARG A 75 23.28 -9.19 -6.19
N TYR A 76 24.48 -9.30 -6.77
CA TYR A 76 24.62 -9.52 -8.20
C TYR A 76 24.50 -11.00 -8.53
N LEU A 77 23.56 -11.35 -9.42
CA LEU A 77 23.47 -12.67 -10.00
C LEU A 77 24.25 -12.66 -11.31
N LYS A 78 25.31 -13.48 -11.41
CA LYS A 78 26.15 -13.57 -12.63
C LYS A 78 25.39 -14.15 -13.82
N GLU A 79 24.46 -15.05 -13.54
CA GLU A 79 23.68 -15.81 -14.50
C GLU A 79 22.19 -15.60 -14.22
N CYS A 80 21.70 -14.40 -14.50
CA CYS A 80 20.33 -14.01 -14.13
C CYS A 80 19.31 -14.24 -15.24
N ILE A 81 19.73 -14.01 -16.49
CA ILE A 81 18.89 -14.17 -17.68
C ILE A 81 19.56 -15.13 -18.64
N GLU A 82 18.84 -16.18 -19.00
CA GLU A 82 19.18 -17.08 -20.08
C GLU A 82 18.54 -16.57 -21.39
N ILE A 83 19.23 -15.64 -22.06
CA ILE A 83 18.78 -15.10 -23.35
C ILE A 83 18.91 -16.19 -24.42
N THR A 84 20.00 -16.95 -24.36
CA THR A 84 20.28 -18.19 -25.11
C THR A 84 21.11 -19.13 -24.23
N ILE A 85 21.28 -20.40 -24.64
CA ILE A 85 22.09 -21.41 -23.92
C ILE A 85 23.50 -20.90 -23.59
N ASP A 86 24.08 -20.07 -24.47
CA ASP A 86 25.45 -19.57 -24.36
C ASP A 86 25.56 -18.09 -23.93
N LYS A 87 24.43 -17.37 -23.81
CA LYS A 87 24.44 -15.95 -23.45
C LYS A 87 23.65 -15.71 -22.17
N LYS A 88 24.40 -15.51 -21.09
CA LYS A 88 23.90 -15.18 -19.77
C LYS A 88 24.25 -13.73 -19.43
N GLU A 89 23.27 -12.96 -18.97
CA GLU A 89 23.50 -11.58 -18.53
C GLU A 89 23.39 -11.46 -17.00
N PRO A 90 24.29 -10.67 -16.37
CA PRO A 90 24.22 -10.42 -14.94
C PRO A 90 23.11 -9.42 -14.61
N CYS A 91 22.52 -9.57 -13.43
CA CYS A 91 21.48 -8.65 -12.94
C CYS A 91 21.71 -8.30 -11.47
N LEU A 92 21.09 -7.21 -11.04
CA LEU A 92 20.89 -6.91 -9.62
C LEU A 92 19.63 -7.65 -9.14
N PHE A 93 19.82 -8.56 -8.21
CA PHE A 93 18.74 -9.19 -7.44
C PHE A 93 18.44 -8.38 -6.18
N VAL A 94 17.15 -8.20 -5.90
CA VAL A 94 16.63 -7.54 -4.71
C VAL A 94 15.56 -8.42 -4.08
N ASN A 95 15.79 -8.90 -2.85
CA ASN A 95 14.75 -9.61 -2.09
C ASN A 95 13.92 -8.62 -1.27
N LEU A 96 12.61 -8.71 -1.45
CA LEU A 96 11.62 -7.95 -0.70
C LEU A 96 10.89 -8.86 0.28
N GLU A 97 10.88 -8.49 1.56
CA GLU A 97 10.00 -9.09 2.57
C GLU A 97 8.74 -8.24 2.72
N ILE A 98 7.57 -8.88 2.64
CA ILE A 98 6.27 -8.27 2.91
C ILE A 98 5.71 -8.90 4.18
N PHE A 99 5.37 -8.06 5.16
CA PHE A 99 4.76 -8.49 6.41
C PHE A 99 3.36 -7.87 6.57
N ASN A 100 2.35 -8.72 6.72
CA ASN A 100 1.00 -8.27 6.99
C ASN A 100 0.80 -8.05 8.50
N ASN A 101 0.96 -6.82 8.96
CA ASN A 101 0.63 -6.41 10.34
C ASN A 101 -0.83 -5.91 10.48
N HIS A 102 -1.67 -6.11 9.46
CA HIS A 102 -3.10 -5.89 9.54
C HIS A 102 -3.80 -7.04 10.27
N SER A 103 -4.94 -6.75 10.92
CA SER A 103 -5.74 -7.74 11.65
C SER A 103 -6.48 -8.73 10.74
N GLU A 104 -6.56 -8.43 9.44
CA GLU A 104 -7.28 -9.25 8.45
C GLU A 104 -6.35 -9.70 7.33
N ARG A 105 -6.83 -10.65 6.51
CA ARG A 105 -6.15 -11.05 5.29
C ARG A 105 -6.05 -9.86 4.34
N VAL A 106 -4.88 -9.69 3.74
CA VAL A 106 -4.65 -8.67 2.71
C VAL A 106 -4.30 -9.34 1.39
N ASP A 107 -5.01 -8.93 0.35
CA ASP A 107 -4.74 -9.32 -1.03
C ASP A 107 -3.80 -8.26 -1.64
N PHE A 108 -2.60 -8.68 -2.04
CA PHE A 108 -1.54 -7.82 -2.55
C PHE A 108 -1.32 -8.03 -4.05
N GLU A 109 -1.04 -6.92 -4.73
CA GLU A 109 -0.55 -6.86 -6.10
C GLU A 109 0.65 -5.90 -6.17
N MET A 110 1.72 -6.33 -6.82
CA MET A 110 2.88 -5.47 -7.11
C MET A 110 2.76 -4.89 -8.53
N ALA A 111 2.04 -3.76 -8.62
CA ALA A 111 1.66 -3.12 -9.87
C ALA A 111 2.82 -2.36 -10.57
N GLY A 112 3.83 -1.92 -9.83
CA GLY A 112 4.95 -1.15 -10.38
C GLY A 112 6.25 -1.41 -9.66
N LYS A 113 7.35 -1.43 -10.41
CA LYS A 113 8.69 -1.80 -9.94
C LYS A 113 9.73 -1.25 -10.91
N THR A 114 10.48 -0.25 -10.47
CA THR A 114 11.48 0.44 -11.28
C THR A 114 12.64 0.90 -10.41
N ILE A 115 13.82 1.03 -11.00
CA ILE A 115 14.96 1.72 -10.40
C ILE A 115 15.18 3.02 -11.16
N VAL A 116 15.34 4.12 -10.43
CA VAL A 116 15.70 5.43 -10.99
C VAL A 116 17.13 5.75 -10.59
N THR A 117 17.97 6.06 -11.56
CA THR A 117 19.36 6.52 -11.35
C THR A 117 19.44 8.04 -11.29
N ASN A 118 20.56 8.58 -10.82
CA ASN A 118 20.79 10.03 -10.66
C ASN A 118 20.67 10.85 -11.96
N ASP A 119 20.90 10.24 -13.12
CA ASP A 119 20.69 10.83 -14.44
C ASP A 119 19.21 10.85 -14.87
N GLY A 120 18.30 10.34 -14.03
CA GLY A 120 16.87 10.26 -14.27
C GLY A 120 16.45 9.07 -15.14
N LYS A 121 17.37 8.19 -15.53
CA LYS A 121 17.04 6.99 -16.30
C LYS A 121 16.21 6.04 -15.44
N GLN A 122 15.11 5.57 -16.01
CA GLN A 122 14.27 4.53 -15.42
C GLN A 122 14.71 3.17 -15.95
N ILE A 123 15.00 2.27 -15.02
CA ILE A 123 15.45 0.91 -15.27
C ILE A 123 14.33 0.00 -14.80
N GLU A 124 13.54 -0.46 -15.77
CA GLU A 124 12.51 -1.46 -15.51
C GLU A 124 13.14 -2.83 -15.22
N ARG A 125 12.44 -3.63 -14.42
CA ARG A 125 12.83 -5.03 -14.18
C ARG A 125 12.85 -5.83 -15.49
N TYR A 126 13.47 -7.01 -15.45
CA TYR A 126 13.37 -7.98 -16.55
C TYR A 126 11.98 -8.66 -16.56
N GLY A 127 10.93 -7.92 -16.88
CA GLY A 127 9.58 -8.47 -16.97
C GLY A 127 8.63 -7.56 -17.75
N GLY A 128 8.59 -7.85 -19.05
CA GLY A 128 7.92 -7.13 -20.14
C GLY A 128 8.58 -7.47 -21.50
N LEU A 129 9.89 -7.77 -21.50
CA LEU A 129 10.72 -8.04 -22.70
C LEU A 129 11.23 -9.50 -22.80
N PHE A 130 11.28 -10.26 -21.70
CA PHE A 130 11.76 -11.64 -21.68
C PHE A 130 10.69 -12.57 -21.11
N ASN A 131 10.59 -13.79 -21.65
CA ASN A 131 9.65 -14.80 -21.16
C ASN A 131 10.11 -15.21 -19.76
N THR A 132 9.23 -15.25 -18.76
CA THR A 132 9.59 -15.56 -17.35
C THR A 132 10.33 -16.90 -17.19
N LYS A 133 10.25 -17.78 -18.20
CA LYS A 133 11.02 -19.03 -18.32
C LYS A 133 12.54 -18.85 -18.51
N GLN A 134 13.00 -17.64 -18.85
CA GLN A 134 14.41 -17.30 -19.08
C GLN A 134 15.08 -16.69 -17.85
N LEU A 135 14.32 -16.47 -16.78
CA LEU A 135 14.81 -15.89 -15.54
C LEU A 135 15.19 -17.00 -14.58
N ASN A 136 16.23 -16.76 -13.78
CA ASN A 136 16.51 -17.58 -12.62
C ASN A 136 15.24 -17.71 -11.74
N GLY A 137 14.97 -18.89 -11.18
CA GLY A 137 13.78 -19.15 -10.36
C GLY A 137 13.66 -18.28 -9.10
N GLU A 138 14.72 -17.55 -8.74
CA GLU A 138 14.70 -16.51 -7.70
C GLU A 138 14.01 -15.21 -8.13
N CYS A 139 13.94 -14.94 -9.44
CA CYS A 139 13.40 -13.70 -10.00
C CYS A 139 11.89 -13.78 -10.24
N ASP A 140 11.17 -12.70 -9.92
CA ASP A 140 9.77 -12.46 -10.27
C ASP A 140 8.79 -13.56 -9.83
N SER A 141 9.06 -14.14 -8.66
CA SER A 141 8.42 -15.36 -8.16
C SER A 141 6.93 -15.21 -7.81
N SER A 142 6.41 -14.00 -7.56
CA SER A 142 4.96 -13.74 -7.36
C SER A 142 4.60 -12.26 -7.43
N VAL A 143 3.76 -11.87 -8.39
CA VAL A 143 3.25 -10.48 -8.53
C VAL A 143 1.92 -10.27 -7.78
N TYR A 144 1.20 -11.37 -7.52
CA TYR A 144 -0.09 -11.39 -6.82
C TYR A 144 -0.07 -12.45 -5.74
N PHE A 145 -0.40 -12.08 -4.51
CA PHE A 145 -0.41 -13.01 -3.38
C PHE A 145 -1.36 -12.53 -2.28
N LYS A 146 -1.69 -13.44 -1.36
CA LYS A 146 -2.56 -13.16 -0.22
C LYS A 146 -1.82 -13.49 1.06
N LEU A 147 -1.81 -12.58 2.02
CA LEU A 147 -1.20 -12.81 3.34
C LEU A 147 -2.25 -12.78 4.43
N PHE A 148 -2.26 -13.83 5.25
CA PHE A 148 -3.03 -13.84 6.49
C PHE A 148 -2.42 -12.89 7.53
N PRO A 149 -3.16 -12.51 8.59
CA PRO A 149 -2.63 -11.67 9.67
C PRO A 149 -1.34 -12.25 10.24
N ASN A 150 -0.35 -11.39 10.47
CA ASN A 150 0.98 -11.72 10.97
C ASN A 150 1.80 -12.68 10.08
N ALA A 151 1.39 -12.91 8.82
CA ALA A 151 2.17 -13.70 7.88
C ALA A 151 3.21 -12.84 7.15
N ARG A 152 4.31 -13.49 6.78
CA ARG A 152 5.39 -12.93 5.96
C ARG A 152 5.51 -13.67 4.64
N THR A 153 5.93 -12.98 3.60
CA THR A 153 6.38 -13.61 2.36
C THR A 153 7.59 -12.86 1.81
N ASN A 154 8.38 -13.56 1.00
CA ASN A 154 9.49 -12.99 0.28
C ASN A 154 9.21 -13.02 -1.23
N THR A 155 9.70 -12.01 -1.95
CA THR A 155 9.71 -12.01 -3.41
C THR A 155 11.01 -11.41 -3.92
N GLY A 156 11.63 -12.11 -4.87
CA GLY A 156 12.85 -11.65 -5.52
C GLY A 156 12.53 -10.85 -6.77
N LEU A 157 13.16 -9.70 -6.94
CA LEU A 157 13.08 -8.86 -8.13
C LEU A 157 14.44 -8.77 -8.79
N CYS A 158 14.46 -8.83 -10.12
CA CYS A 158 15.70 -8.79 -10.90
C CYS A 158 15.69 -7.62 -11.89
N PHE A 159 16.71 -6.78 -11.80
CA PHE A 159 16.88 -5.57 -12.59
C PHE A 159 18.21 -5.61 -13.35
N PRO A 160 18.35 -4.90 -14.48
CA PRO A 160 19.64 -4.61 -15.05
C PRO A 160 20.64 -4.15 -14.00
N THR A 161 21.90 -4.57 -14.16
CA THR A 161 22.96 -4.23 -13.21
C THR A 161 23.10 -2.70 -13.09
N VAL A 162 23.06 -2.20 -11.86
CA VAL A 162 23.30 -0.79 -11.50
C VAL A 162 24.36 -0.72 -10.41
N GLY A 163 25.19 0.32 -10.43
CA GLY A 163 26.25 0.53 -9.46
C GLY A 163 25.90 1.56 -8.40
N LYS A 164 26.71 1.60 -7.33
CA LYS A 164 26.62 2.64 -6.27
C LYS A 164 26.81 4.06 -6.80
N SER A 165 27.56 4.21 -7.90
CA SER A 165 27.82 5.50 -8.57
C SER A 165 26.56 6.10 -9.21
N ASP A 166 25.55 5.28 -9.46
CA ASP A 166 24.36 5.68 -10.18
C ASP A 166 23.27 6.22 -9.23
N ASP A 167 23.59 6.29 -7.93
CA ASP A 167 22.69 6.62 -6.81
C ASP A 167 21.27 6.01 -6.96
N PRO A 168 21.17 4.67 -7.08
CA PRO A 168 19.92 4.03 -7.48
C PRO A 168 18.87 4.07 -6.37
N VAL A 169 17.67 4.56 -6.72
CA VAL A 169 16.48 4.51 -5.87
C VAL A 169 15.44 3.59 -6.51
N MET A 170 15.03 2.57 -5.77
CA MET A 170 13.99 1.64 -6.20
C MET A 170 12.60 2.11 -5.75
N TYR A 171 11.64 2.07 -6.66
CA TYR A 171 10.24 2.39 -6.40
C TYR A 171 9.39 1.13 -6.59
N ILE A 172 8.62 0.79 -5.56
CA ILE A 172 7.66 -0.33 -5.57
C ILE A 172 6.26 0.21 -5.34
N LYS A 173 5.38 -0.02 -6.31
CA LYS A 173 3.97 0.33 -6.25
C LYS A 173 3.17 -0.91 -5.88
N MET A 174 2.59 -0.89 -4.68
CA MET A 174 1.78 -1.97 -4.12
C MET A 174 0.31 -1.57 -4.12
N ILE A 175 -0.56 -2.50 -4.53
CA ILE A 175 -2.00 -2.41 -4.36
C ILE A 175 -2.37 -3.44 -3.28
N ALA A 176 -2.96 -2.97 -2.18
CA ALA A 176 -3.36 -3.80 -1.05
C ALA A 176 -4.87 -3.62 -0.81
N ASN A 177 -5.65 -4.67 -1.04
CA ASN A 177 -7.13 -4.63 -1.04
C ASN A 177 -7.70 -3.47 -1.91
N GLY A 178 -7.10 -3.25 -3.08
CA GLY A 178 -7.49 -2.18 -4.01
C GLY A 178 -6.96 -0.79 -3.68
N ASN A 179 -6.32 -0.60 -2.51
CA ASN A 179 -5.68 0.67 -2.16
C ASN A 179 -4.22 0.70 -2.59
N GLN A 180 -3.82 1.73 -3.31
CA GLN A 180 -2.47 1.89 -3.84
C GLN A 180 -1.55 2.64 -2.86
N LYS A 181 -0.32 2.14 -2.70
CA LYS A 181 0.77 2.82 -1.99
C LYS A 181 2.09 2.59 -2.72
N GLU A 182 2.88 3.66 -2.88
CA GLU A 182 4.24 3.58 -3.40
C GLU A 182 5.25 3.60 -2.25
N HIS A 183 6.32 2.84 -2.41
CA HIS A 183 7.44 2.76 -1.47
C HIS A 183 8.73 3.03 -2.22
N SER A 184 9.64 3.77 -1.60
CA SER A 184 10.97 4.03 -2.14
C SER A 184 12.05 3.45 -1.24
N PHE A 185 13.11 2.93 -1.87
CA PHE A 185 14.26 2.34 -1.19
C PHE A 185 15.54 2.88 -1.81
N ASP A 186 16.39 3.51 -0.99
CA ASP A 186 17.75 3.84 -1.39
C ASP A 186 18.57 2.54 -1.47
N LEU A 187 18.99 2.17 -2.68
CA LEU A 187 19.76 0.94 -2.90
C LEU A 187 21.27 1.18 -2.78
N LYS A 188 21.75 2.43 -2.78
CA LYS A 188 23.19 2.74 -2.71
C LYS A 188 23.90 2.07 -1.52
N PRO A 189 23.37 2.07 -0.28
CA PRO A 189 24.05 1.41 0.83
C PRO A 189 23.87 -0.11 0.81
N LEU A 190 22.94 -0.65 0.03
CA LEU A 190 22.57 -2.06 0.02
C LEU A 190 23.34 -2.84 -1.04
N ILE A 191 23.60 -2.22 -2.20
CA ILE A 191 24.35 -2.83 -3.30
C ILE A 191 25.72 -3.31 -2.80
N PRO A 192 26.20 -4.51 -3.21
CA PRO A 192 27.54 -5.00 -2.89
C PRO A 192 28.65 -4.04 -3.32
#